data_AF-A0A950YAQ2-F1
#
_entry.id   AF-A0A950YAQ2-F1
#
_cell.length_a   1.000
_cell.length_b   1.000
_cell.length_c   1.000
_cell.angle_alpha   90.00
_cell.angle_beta   90.00
_cell.angle_gamma   90.00
#
_symmetry.space_group_name_H-M   'P 1'
#
loop_
_entity.id
_entity.type
_entity.pdbx_description
1 polymer ?
#
loop_
_entity_poly.entity_id
_entity_poly.type
_entity_poly.pdbx_seq_one_letter_code
_entity_poly.pdbx_strand_id
1 'polypeptide(L)'
;MGSPSSESGAFTRRTLLRAAAGGAALLATRGLPAWARPLAHPTGLRTPDSLPFPAQPQGTPSMPEIEHIVVLMMENHSFDNLLGMLPYQVPGRRSVDGFRLKHGKPVNANPDANGNLIRAQHAGSPCQLSGEPSQSWNASHEAFDNGRNDGFVRASAPVA
;
A
#
# COMPACT_ATOMS: atom_id res chain seq x y z
N MET A 1 -32.19 -52.08 35.24
CA MET A 1 -32.75 -52.01 33.88
C MET A 1 -32.54 -50.58 33.40
N GLY A 2 -31.65 -50.36 32.43
CA GLY A 2 -31.27 -49.02 31.97
C GLY A 2 -29.89 -49.04 31.31
N SER A 3 -29.85 -49.40 30.03
CA SER A 3 -28.64 -49.45 29.20
C SER A 3 -28.14 -48.03 28.86
N PRO A 4 -26.83 -47.76 28.78
CA PRO A 4 -26.33 -46.55 28.15
C PRO A 4 -26.30 -46.73 26.63
N SER A 5 -27.09 -45.93 25.92
CA SER A 5 -27.03 -45.81 24.46
C SER A 5 -25.79 -45.03 24.05
N SER A 6 -24.92 -45.67 23.28
CA SER A 6 -23.76 -45.07 22.61
C SER A 6 -24.23 -44.21 21.44
N GLU A 7 -24.03 -42.89 21.49
CA GLU A 7 -24.16 -42.03 20.31
C GLU A 7 -22.84 -42.00 19.53
N SER A 8 -22.82 -42.74 18.43
CA SER A 8 -21.78 -42.67 17.40
C SER A 8 -21.86 -41.31 16.70
N GLY A 9 -20.86 -40.44 16.90
CA GLY A 9 -20.74 -39.14 16.21
C GLY A 9 -20.64 -39.32 14.69
N ALA A 10 -21.76 -39.11 13.99
CA ALA A 10 -21.82 -39.25 12.54
C ALA A 10 -21.08 -38.09 11.85
N PHE A 11 -19.98 -38.41 11.16
CA PHE A 11 -19.31 -37.47 10.25
C PHE A 11 -20.29 -37.02 9.16
N THR A 12 -20.58 -35.72 9.10
CA THR A 12 -21.51 -35.17 8.11
C THR A 12 -20.80 -34.88 6.78
N ARG A 13 -21.54 -35.00 5.67
CA ARG A 13 -21.06 -34.66 4.31
C ARG A 13 -20.48 -33.24 4.23
N ARG A 14 -20.97 -32.31 5.06
CA ARG A 14 -20.47 -30.94 5.14
C ARG A 14 -19.06 -30.86 5.73
N THR A 15 -18.73 -31.73 6.69
CA THR A 15 -17.36 -31.84 7.24
C THR A 15 -16.40 -32.42 6.21
N LEU A 16 -16.84 -33.45 5.46
CA LEU A 16 -16.06 -34.06 4.38
C LEU A 16 -15.79 -33.07 3.24
N LEU A 17 -16.80 -32.32 2.78
CA LEU A 17 -16.64 -31.34 1.69
C LEU A 17 -15.76 -30.16 2.09
N ARG A 18 -15.82 -29.70 3.34
CA ARG A 18 -14.91 -28.67 3.87
C ARG A 18 -13.46 -29.16 3.92
N ALA A 19 -13.23 -30.40 4.34
CA ALA A 19 -11.90 -31.00 4.37
C ALA A 19 -11.34 -31.21 2.95
N ALA A 20 -12.16 -31.68 2.01
CA ALA A 20 -11.77 -31.89 0.61
C ALA A 20 -11.43 -30.57 -0.11
N ALA A 21 -12.20 -29.50 0.13
CA ALA A 21 -11.92 -28.18 -0.44
C ALA A 21 -10.61 -27.58 0.09
N GLY A 22 -10.30 -27.75 1.38
CA GLY A 22 -9.03 -27.32 1.96
C GLY A 22 -7.81 -28.10 1.44
N GLY A 23 -7.95 -29.42 1.28
CA GLY A 23 -6.87 -30.28 0.78
C GLY A 23 -6.52 -30.05 -0.70
N ALA A 24 -7.53 -29.84 -1.56
CA ALA A 24 -7.31 -29.58 -2.98
C ALA A 24 -6.64 -28.22 -3.25
N ALA A 25 -7.01 -27.18 -2.47
CA ALA A 25 -6.42 -25.85 -2.60
C ALA A 25 -4.92 -25.82 -2.23
N LEU A 26 -4.49 -26.62 -1.26
CA LEU A 26 -3.08 -26.72 -0.85
C LEU A 26 -2.21 -27.46 -1.88
N LEU A 27 -2.78 -28.40 -2.63
CA LEU A 27 -2.05 -29.14 -3.67
C LEU A 27 -1.95 -28.36 -4.99
N ALA A 28 -2.96 -27.56 -5.34
CA ALA A 28 -2.99 -26.80 -6.59
C ALA A 28 -1.95 -25.65 -6.65
N THR A 29 -1.52 -25.11 -5.51
CA THR A 29 -0.55 -23.98 -5.46
C THR A 29 0.90 -24.41 -5.72
N ARG A 30 1.22 -25.71 -5.62
CA ARG A 30 2.57 -26.21 -5.86
C ARG A 30 3.00 -26.12 -7.34
N GLY A 31 2.06 -26.21 -8.28
CA GLY A 31 2.32 -26.12 -9.72
C GLY A 31 2.34 -24.70 -10.30
N LEU A 32 2.04 -23.67 -9.49
CA LEU A 32 2.06 -22.29 -9.95
C LEU A 32 3.49 -21.74 -9.97
N PRO A 33 3.86 -20.92 -10.99
CA PRO A 33 5.13 -20.20 -10.97
C PRO A 33 5.20 -19.27 -9.75
N ALA A 34 6.41 -18.95 -9.28
CA ALA A 34 6.63 -18.23 -8.03
C ALA A 34 5.85 -16.90 -7.93
N TRP A 35 5.66 -16.19 -9.04
CA TRP A 35 4.90 -14.94 -9.11
C TRP A 35 3.37 -15.11 -9.02
N ALA A 36 2.85 -16.32 -9.26
CA ALA A 36 1.42 -16.64 -9.22
C ALA A 36 1.00 -17.40 -7.95
N ARG A 37 1.96 -17.75 -7.07
CA ARG A 37 1.66 -18.35 -5.78
C ARG A 37 1.02 -17.29 -4.87
N PRO A 38 -0.12 -17.58 -4.23
CA PRO A 38 -0.67 -16.67 -3.24
C PRO A 38 0.32 -16.58 -2.07
N LEU A 39 0.99 -15.44 -1.96
CA LEU A 39 1.75 -15.11 -0.76
C LEU A 39 0.75 -14.91 0.37
N ALA A 40 0.81 -15.76 1.39
CA ALA A 40 0.20 -15.44 2.67
C ALA A 40 0.79 -14.09 3.10
N HIS A 41 0.00 -13.03 2.98
CA HIS A 41 0.41 -11.73 3.49
C HIS A 41 0.43 -11.88 5.01
N PRO A 42 1.57 -11.64 5.67
CA PRO A 42 1.60 -11.66 7.13
C PRO A 42 0.52 -10.70 7.62
N THR A 43 -0.42 -11.23 8.40
CA THR A 43 -1.48 -10.46 9.04
C THR A 43 -0.87 -9.73 10.24
N GLY A 44 -0.15 -8.66 9.97
CA GLY A 44 0.48 -7.84 11.00
C GLY A 44 1.60 -6.97 10.47
N LEU A 45 1.76 -5.78 11.05
CA LEU A 45 2.94 -4.97 10.84
C LEU A 45 4.16 -5.75 11.36
N ARG A 46 5.23 -5.79 10.55
CA ARG A 46 6.51 -6.32 10.98
C ARG A 46 7.00 -5.52 12.18
N THR A 47 7.45 -6.20 13.23
CA THR A 47 8.10 -5.53 14.36
C THR A 47 9.52 -5.10 13.96
N PRO A 48 10.10 -4.11 14.66
CA PRO A 48 11.54 -3.88 14.59
C PRO A 48 12.32 -5.19 14.74
N ASP A 49 13.44 -5.30 14.03
CA ASP A 49 14.34 -6.47 13.98
C ASP A 49 13.75 -7.78 13.42
N SER A 50 12.48 -7.81 13.00
CA SER A 50 11.93 -8.99 12.35
C SER A 50 12.54 -9.21 10.96
N LEU A 51 12.92 -10.46 10.67
CA LEU A 51 13.47 -10.83 9.37
C LEU A 51 12.38 -10.81 8.30
N PRO A 52 12.66 -10.32 7.07
CA PRO A 52 11.73 -10.43 5.95
C PRO A 52 11.30 -11.87 5.65
N PHE A 53 12.21 -12.82 5.89
CA PHE A 53 12.01 -14.26 5.79
C PHE A 53 12.31 -14.93 7.15
N PRO A 54 11.34 -15.01 8.07
CA PRO A 54 11.57 -15.46 9.46
C PRO A 54 12.09 -16.89 9.60
N ALA A 55 11.84 -17.74 8.59
CA ALA A 55 12.29 -19.13 8.58
C ALA A 55 13.75 -19.31 8.12
N GLN A 56 14.45 -18.23 7.79
CA GLN A 56 15.83 -18.26 7.31
C GLN A 56 16.75 -17.46 8.23
N PRO A 57 18.02 -17.88 8.41
CA PRO A 57 19.01 -17.05 9.06
C PRO A 57 19.17 -15.69 8.37
N GLN A 58 19.52 -14.66 9.14
CA GLN A 58 19.89 -13.36 8.59
C GLN A 58 21.03 -13.49 7.56
N GLY A 59 20.93 -12.74 6.47
CA GLY A 59 21.94 -12.76 5.41
C GLY A 59 21.81 -13.92 4.41
N THR A 60 20.80 -14.78 4.55
CA THR A 60 20.51 -15.81 3.54
C THR A 60 20.22 -15.14 2.19
N PRO A 61 20.97 -15.46 1.12
CA PRO A 61 20.69 -14.92 -0.21
C PRO A 61 19.29 -15.35 -0.68
N SER A 62 18.42 -14.37 -0.93
CA SER A 62 17.03 -14.62 -1.35
C SER A 62 16.76 -14.29 -2.82
N MET A 63 17.69 -13.62 -3.49
CA MET A 63 17.61 -13.21 -4.90
C MET A 63 18.96 -13.41 -5.58
N PRO A 64 19.45 -14.67 -5.69
CA PRO A 64 20.79 -14.96 -6.23
C PRO A 64 20.96 -14.54 -7.70
N GLU A 65 19.88 -14.32 -8.44
CA GLU A 65 19.91 -13.86 -9.82
C GLU A 65 20.18 -12.35 -9.97
N ILE A 66 20.04 -11.56 -8.89
CA ILE A 66 20.32 -10.12 -8.89
C ILE A 66 21.79 -9.90 -8.55
N GLU A 67 22.61 -9.64 -9.57
CA GLU A 67 24.05 -9.39 -9.40
C GLU A 67 24.36 -7.91 -9.06
N HIS A 68 23.50 -6.98 -9.50
CA HIS A 68 23.71 -5.55 -9.33
C HIS A 68 22.42 -4.84 -8.88
N ILE A 69 22.55 -4.01 -7.86
CA ILE A 69 21.48 -3.12 -7.40
C ILE A 69 21.92 -1.68 -7.69
N VAL A 70 21.16 -0.99 -8.53
CA VAL A 70 21.34 0.44 -8.79
C VAL A 70 20.26 1.20 -8.05
N VAL A 71 20.66 2.11 -7.16
CA VAL A 71 19.75 2.96 -6.39
C VAL A 71 19.79 4.37 -6.98
N LEU A 72 18.70 4.76 -7.65
CA LEU A 72 18.48 6.15 -8.08
C LEU A 72 17.77 6.91 -6.97
N MET A 73 18.43 7.92 -6.41
CA MET A 73 17.81 8.82 -5.42
C MET A 73 17.36 10.09 -6.15
N MET A 74 16.04 10.29 -6.19
CA MET A 74 15.45 11.56 -6.61
C MET A 74 15.28 12.47 -5.38
N GLU A 75 15.17 13.76 -5.60
CA GLU A 75 15.00 14.76 -4.54
C GLU A 75 13.62 15.44 -4.63
N ASN A 76 13.09 15.88 -3.48
CA ASN A 76 12.04 16.90 -3.31
C ASN A 76 10.72 16.73 -4.08
N HIS A 77 10.34 15.50 -4.45
CA HIS A 77 9.03 15.22 -5.04
C HIS A 77 8.25 14.21 -4.20
N SER A 78 7.04 14.57 -3.80
CA SER A 78 6.12 13.67 -3.10
C SER A 78 5.55 12.61 -4.04
N PHE A 79 5.00 11.53 -3.46
CA PHE A 79 4.33 10.49 -4.24
C PHE A 79 3.19 11.08 -5.10
N ASP A 80 2.32 11.90 -4.53
CA ASP A 80 1.17 12.47 -5.23
C ASP A 80 1.59 13.41 -6.37
N ASN A 81 2.72 14.11 -6.25
CA ASN A 81 3.25 14.96 -7.30
C ASN A 81 3.63 14.18 -8.56
N LEU A 82 4.27 13.02 -8.41
CA LEU A 82 4.72 12.21 -9.55
C LEU A 82 3.70 11.15 -9.98
N LEU A 83 3.02 10.53 -9.02
CA LEU A 83 2.27 9.29 -9.19
C LEU A 83 0.81 9.41 -8.75
N GLY A 84 0.33 10.58 -8.30
CA GLY A 84 -1.05 10.76 -7.86
C GLY A 84 -2.09 10.47 -8.95
N MET A 85 -1.72 10.60 -10.23
CA MET A 85 -2.58 10.27 -11.38
C MET A 85 -2.37 8.85 -11.95
N LEU A 86 -1.43 8.08 -11.40
CA LEU A 86 -1.10 6.73 -11.85
C LEU A 86 -2.31 5.78 -12.00
N PRO A 87 -3.33 5.79 -11.09
CA PRO A 87 -4.50 4.91 -11.22
C PRO A 87 -5.31 5.10 -12.50
N TYR A 88 -5.21 6.29 -13.11
CA TYR A 88 -6.02 6.67 -14.27
C TYR A 88 -5.21 6.71 -15.57
N GLN A 89 -3.89 6.86 -15.47
CA GLN A 89 -3.00 7.01 -16.61
C GLN A 89 -2.36 5.70 -17.06
N VAL A 90 -2.18 4.72 -16.15
CA VAL A 90 -1.47 3.48 -16.44
C VAL A 90 -2.41 2.27 -16.30
N PRO A 91 -2.66 1.50 -17.38
CA PRO A 91 -3.43 0.27 -17.32
C PRO A 91 -2.89 -0.70 -16.26
N GLY A 92 -3.81 -1.34 -15.52
CA GLY A 92 -3.44 -2.29 -14.45
C GLY A 92 -3.00 -1.66 -13.14
N ARG A 93 -2.96 -0.32 -13.00
CA ARG A 93 -2.56 0.38 -11.77
C ARG A 93 -3.70 1.03 -10.99
N ARG A 94 -4.95 0.67 -11.28
CA ARG A 94 -6.15 1.24 -10.65
C ARG A 94 -6.22 1.09 -9.12
N SER A 95 -5.47 0.16 -8.54
CA SER A 95 -5.44 -0.09 -7.09
C SER A 95 -4.46 0.79 -6.32
N VAL A 96 -3.67 1.63 -7.02
CA VAL A 96 -2.77 2.59 -6.37
C VAL A 96 -3.61 3.65 -5.67
N ASP A 97 -3.22 3.99 -4.44
CA ASP A 97 -3.83 5.09 -3.70
C ASP A 97 -3.28 6.41 -4.24
N GLY A 98 -4.13 7.21 -4.88
CA GLY A 98 -3.76 8.45 -5.56
C GLY A 98 -4.93 9.44 -5.55
N PHE A 99 -4.90 10.43 -6.44
CA PHE A 99 -5.93 11.46 -6.45
C PHE A 99 -7.33 10.90 -6.71
N ARG A 100 -8.33 11.51 -6.07
CA ARG A 100 -9.74 11.24 -6.33
C ARG A 100 -10.18 12.14 -7.48
N LEU A 101 -10.79 11.57 -8.52
CA LEU A 101 -11.29 12.35 -9.66
C LEU A 101 -12.80 12.50 -9.64
N LYS A 102 -13.27 13.68 -10.08
CA LYS A 102 -14.65 13.93 -10.48
C LYS A 102 -14.63 14.61 -11.84
N HIS A 103 -15.35 14.06 -12.82
CA HIS A 103 -15.34 14.53 -14.21
C HIS A 103 -13.92 14.68 -14.79
N GLY A 104 -13.04 13.72 -14.48
CA GLY A 104 -11.65 13.71 -14.97
C GLY A 104 -10.70 14.69 -14.28
N LYS A 105 -11.13 15.41 -13.24
CA LYS A 105 -10.30 16.38 -12.51
C LYS A 105 -10.09 16.00 -11.05
N PRO A 106 -8.89 16.21 -10.47
CA PRO A 106 -8.65 15.99 -9.04
C PRO A 106 -9.59 16.80 -8.17
N VAL A 107 -10.14 16.17 -7.13
CA VAL A 107 -10.98 16.84 -6.13
C VAL A 107 -10.27 17.06 -4.79
N ASN A 108 -9.10 16.44 -4.58
CA ASN A 108 -8.24 16.66 -3.42
C ASN A 108 -7.88 18.15 -3.32
N ALA A 109 -7.99 18.70 -2.12
CA ALA A 109 -7.77 20.12 -1.88
C ALA A 109 -7.27 20.37 -0.45
N ASN A 110 -6.50 21.44 -0.29
CA ASN A 110 -6.02 21.95 0.99
C ASN A 110 -6.51 23.40 1.16
N PRO A 111 -6.99 23.80 2.36
CA PRO A 111 -7.35 25.19 2.63
C PRO A 111 -6.12 26.10 2.75
N ASP A 112 -6.21 27.30 2.18
CA ASP A 112 -5.27 28.39 2.41
C ASP A 112 -5.46 29.03 3.81
N ALA A 113 -4.68 30.08 4.11
CA ALA A 113 -4.77 30.80 5.38
C ALA A 113 -6.13 31.48 5.63
N ASN A 114 -6.93 31.69 4.59
CA ASN A 114 -8.28 32.27 4.67
C ASN A 114 -9.38 31.20 4.64
N GLY A 115 -9.02 29.91 4.55
CA GLY A 115 -9.95 28.79 4.42
C GLY A 115 -10.43 28.50 3.00
N ASN A 116 -9.90 29.19 1.98
CA ASN A 116 -10.24 28.89 0.59
C ASN A 116 -9.58 27.58 0.16
N LEU A 117 -10.33 26.69 -0.48
CA LEU A 117 -9.80 25.40 -0.93
C LEU A 117 -8.99 25.55 -2.23
N ILE A 118 -7.70 25.23 -2.15
CA ILE A 118 -6.83 25.08 -3.32
C ILE A 118 -6.78 23.61 -3.72
N ARG A 119 -7.20 23.32 -4.96
CA ARG A 119 -7.25 21.96 -5.49
C ARG A 119 -5.89 21.54 -6.05
N ALA A 120 -5.60 20.24 -5.93
CA ALA A 120 -4.52 19.63 -6.67
C ALA A 120 -4.72 19.88 -8.18
N GLN A 121 -3.66 20.31 -8.85
CA GLN A 121 -3.69 20.70 -10.25
C GLN A 121 -2.38 20.31 -10.95
N HIS A 122 -2.44 20.21 -12.27
CA HIS A 122 -1.25 19.95 -13.07
C HIS A 122 -0.34 21.19 -13.04
N ALA A 123 0.91 21.01 -12.64
CA ALA A 123 1.90 22.08 -12.69
C ALA A 123 2.14 22.51 -14.15
N GLY A 124 2.13 23.82 -14.42
CA GLY A 124 2.38 24.34 -15.77
C GLY A 124 3.83 24.22 -16.23
N SER A 125 4.74 23.89 -15.31
CA SER A 125 6.17 23.76 -15.52
C SER A 125 6.73 22.67 -14.61
N PRO A 126 7.79 21.95 -15.02
CA PRO A 126 8.53 21.06 -14.13
C PRO A 126 9.39 21.82 -13.11
N CYS A 127 9.57 23.14 -13.27
CA CYS A 127 10.37 23.94 -12.35
C CYS A 127 9.62 24.22 -11.05
N GLN A 128 10.28 23.96 -9.92
CA GLN A 128 9.83 24.35 -8.59
C GLN A 128 10.11 25.84 -8.34
N LEU A 129 9.25 26.51 -7.56
CA LEU A 129 9.50 27.88 -7.14
C LEU A 129 10.64 27.91 -6.10
N SER A 130 11.43 28.98 -6.10
CA SER A 130 12.52 29.10 -5.13
C SER A 130 11.96 29.12 -3.71
N GLY A 131 12.33 28.14 -2.90
CA GLY A 131 11.87 27.98 -1.52
C GLY A 131 10.49 27.32 -1.37
N GLU A 132 9.78 26.99 -2.45
CA GLU A 132 8.41 26.47 -2.38
C GLU A 132 8.14 25.32 -3.37
N PRO A 133 7.55 24.19 -2.95
CA PRO A 133 7.14 23.90 -1.57
C PRO A 133 8.32 23.71 -0.61
N SER A 134 8.15 24.21 0.62
CA SER A 134 9.09 24.00 1.72
C SER A 134 9.24 22.52 2.08
N GLN A 135 10.47 22.09 2.32
CA GLN A 135 10.84 20.74 2.79
C GLN A 135 11.33 20.76 4.25
N SER A 136 11.11 21.86 4.96
CA SER A 136 11.57 22.00 6.34
C SER A 136 10.79 21.07 7.29
N TRP A 137 11.41 20.73 8.42
CA TRP A 137 10.77 19.93 9.47
C TRP A 137 9.45 20.56 9.92
N ASN A 138 9.45 21.87 10.21
CA ASN A 138 8.26 22.57 10.68
C ASN A 138 7.16 22.60 9.62
N ALA A 139 7.50 22.92 8.36
CA ALA A 139 6.52 22.92 7.26
C ALA A 139 5.92 21.52 7.05
N SER A 140 6.73 20.46 7.16
CA SER A 140 6.24 19.08 7.03
C SER A 140 5.24 18.71 8.13
N HIS A 141 5.46 19.19 9.37
CA HIS A 141 4.55 18.94 10.49
C HIS A 141 3.26 19.75 10.38
N GLU A 142 3.36 20.99 9.92
CA GLU A 142 2.19 21.81 9.60
C GLU A 142 1.37 21.20 8.47
N ALA A 143 2.02 20.73 7.39
CA ALA A 143 1.36 20.08 6.27
C ALA A 143 0.61 18.80 6.69
N PHE A 144 1.27 17.96 7.50
CA PHE A 144 0.68 16.72 8.00
C PHE A 144 -0.49 16.97 8.98
N ASP A 145 -0.44 18.05 9.75
CA ASP A 145 -1.47 18.51 10.68
C ASP A 145 -2.07 17.38 11.53
N ASN A 146 -1.23 16.69 12.30
CA ASN A 146 -1.62 15.56 13.15
C ASN A 146 -2.40 14.45 12.42
N GLY A 147 -2.10 14.24 11.13
CA GLY A 147 -2.73 13.23 10.28
C GLY A 147 -3.95 13.73 9.51
N ARG A 148 -4.37 14.99 9.68
CA ARG A 148 -5.44 15.60 8.88
C ARG A 148 -5.03 15.83 7.43
N ASN A 149 -3.73 16.03 7.16
CA ASN A 149 -3.18 16.27 5.83
C ASN A 149 -3.83 17.46 5.10
N ASP A 150 -4.20 18.51 5.84
CA ASP A 150 -4.91 19.70 5.33
C ASP A 150 -4.14 21.02 5.55
N GLY A 151 -2.82 20.94 5.82
CA GLY A 151 -1.95 22.09 6.05
C GLY A 151 -0.99 22.44 4.92
N PHE A 152 -0.98 21.71 3.81
CA PHE A 152 0.06 21.82 2.77
C PHE A 152 0.16 23.23 2.18
N VAL A 153 -0.97 23.86 1.87
CA VAL A 153 -1.01 25.21 1.28
C VAL A 153 -0.57 26.29 2.27
N ARG A 154 -0.84 26.09 3.58
CA ARG A 154 -0.39 27.01 4.62
C ARG A 154 1.12 26.91 4.84
N ALA A 155 1.65 25.68 4.81
CA ALA A 155 3.06 25.37 5.03
C ALA A 155 3.98 25.74 3.85
N SER A 156 3.46 25.66 2.61
CA SER A 156 4.28 25.63 1.39
C SER A 156 3.69 26.43 0.21
N ALA A 157 2.81 27.40 0.51
CA ALA A 157 2.12 28.25 -0.45
C ALA A 157 1.18 27.49 -1.42
N PRO A 158 0.48 28.15 -2.38
CA PRO A 158 -0.46 27.49 -3.28
C PRO A 158 0.12 26.49 -4.28
N VAL A 159 1.45 26.32 -4.32
CA VAL A 159 2.16 25.35 -5.18
C VAL A 159 2.54 24.07 -4.42
N ALA A 160 2.00 23.88 -3.21
CA ALA A 160 2.20 22.71 -2.37
C ALA A 160 1.64 21.40 -2.93
#